data_AF-Q7PZV6-F1
#
_entry.id   AF-Q7PZV6-F1
#
_cell.length_a   1.000
_cell.length_b   1.000
_cell.length_c   1.000
_cell.angle_alpha   90.00
_cell.angle_beta   90.00
_cell.angle_gamma   90.00
#
_symmetry.space_group_name_H-M   'P 1'
#
loop_
_entity.id
_entity.type
_entity.pdbx_description
1 polymer ?
#
loop_
_entity_poly.entity_id
_entity_poly.type
_entity_poly.pdbx_seq_one_letter_code
_entity_poly.pdbx_strand_id
1 'polypeptide(L)'
;MLHSLSECDDPLKAIETFQVENGILLPSLRPMLPLLDLHGVRRLDFHTSVLEELRDKLIAHINELGAKEGRQRDAKLKELLVKSFPVVRVKALRPVVMCILRNTPHIEDKYLRILVRDRELYQDTDTEVKRQIWRDNQSLFGDEVSPLLSQYIREKEHILFDHLNLNNLFFTPTPKVRRQGEVVQKLAHMIGNSVKLYDMVLQFLRTLFLRTRNVHYCTLRAELLMALHDLEVQDIISVDPCHKFTWCLDACIREKNVDMKRSRELQGFLDNIKRGQEQVLGDLSMTLCDPYAINFLATSAIKILQHLINNEGMPRENLILVLLLRMLALGLSAWVMIDSQDFKEPKLDSQVVTKFLPALMSLMVDDQVRHLHSKLPPDERESAITTIEHSGPAPDAVEAYIQENAVASILAMYYTLHTARQKDRVGILRVMAILASCKDDRAYEDPFLHSLIALIIPMSDEFANEDFCTGLFDEFLFAGLTRDNVTRHMLKLLWYIHQKLPQARLMTLMKALQPTAQHHESVHKLYENLQKRVGTLTQEAPAEPMETDFDSPLKSVPTPGPHYVS
;
A
#
# COMPACT_ATOMS: atom_id res chain seq x y z
N MET A 1 -21.20 -28.01 48.87
CA MET A 1 -21.39 -26.82 49.73
C MET A 1 -22.86 -26.51 49.95
N LEU A 2 -23.66 -26.19 48.91
CA LEU A 2 -25.11 -25.91 49.07
C LEU A 2 -25.89 -27.04 49.75
N HIS A 3 -25.62 -28.31 49.37
CA HIS A 3 -26.27 -29.48 49.98
C HIS A 3 -25.80 -29.78 51.42
N SER A 4 -24.57 -29.35 51.76
CA SER A 4 -23.92 -29.60 53.06
C SER A 4 -24.28 -28.51 54.09
N LEU A 5 -24.61 -27.30 53.62
CA LEU A 5 -25.06 -26.18 54.44
C LEU A 5 -26.56 -26.23 54.73
N SER A 6 -27.35 -26.91 53.88
CA SER A 6 -28.80 -27.05 54.05
C SER A 6 -29.23 -28.11 55.07
N GLU A 7 -28.34 -29.03 55.44
CA GLU A 7 -28.62 -30.20 56.30
C GLU A 7 -27.84 -30.18 57.63
N CYS A 8 -27.11 -29.10 57.94
CA CYS A 8 -26.21 -29.06 59.10
C CYS A 8 -26.78 -28.22 60.27
N ASP A 9 -26.76 -28.78 61.48
CA ASP A 9 -27.17 -28.10 62.71
C ASP A 9 -26.23 -26.95 63.12
N ASP A 10 -24.98 -26.93 62.60
CA ASP A 10 -23.99 -25.87 62.86
C ASP A 10 -23.28 -25.42 61.55
N PRO A 11 -23.79 -24.36 60.90
CA PRO A 11 -23.24 -23.88 59.63
C PRO A 11 -21.82 -23.31 59.78
N LEU A 12 -21.42 -22.80 60.94
CA LEU A 12 -20.08 -22.25 61.15
C LEU A 12 -19.03 -23.36 61.19
N LYS A 13 -19.33 -24.44 61.91
CA LYS A 13 -18.47 -25.63 61.98
C LYS A 13 -18.38 -26.35 60.63
N ALA A 14 -19.46 -26.39 59.86
CA ALA A 14 -19.45 -26.92 58.50
C ALA A 14 -18.56 -26.09 57.56
N ILE A 15 -18.60 -24.75 57.68
CA ILE A 15 -17.71 -23.84 56.92
C ILE A 15 -16.25 -24.05 57.32
N GLU A 16 -15.95 -24.14 58.62
CA GLU A 16 -14.59 -24.37 59.12
C GLU A 16 -14.02 -25.70 58.63
N THR A 17 -14.81 -26.77 58.71
CA THR A 17 -14.44 -28.10 58.21
C THR A 17 -14.17 -28.06 56.70
N PHE A 18 -15.06 -27.42 55.94
CA PHE A 18 -14.88 -27.24 54.50
C PHE A 18 -13.61 -26.45 54.15
N GLN A 19 -13.30 -25.38 54.89
CA GLN A 19 -12.10 -24.58 54.71
C GLN A 19 -10.81 -25.36 55.04
N VAL A 20 -10.85 -26.22 56.06
CA VAL A 20 -9.70 -27.07 56.43
C VAL A 20 -9.45 -28.16 55.39
N GLU A 21 -10.52 -28.75 54.83
CA GLU A 21 -10.43 -29.80 53.81
C GLU A 21 -10.03 -29.28 52.44
N ASN A 22 -10.54 -28.12 52.02
CA ASN A 22 -10.37 -27.58 50.66
C ASN A 22 -9.40 -26.39 50.59
N GLY A 23 -8.83 -25.98 51.72
CA GLY A 23 -7.81 -24.93 51.79
C GLY A 23 -6.43 -25.39 51.34
N ILE A 24 -5.48 -24.47 51.28
CA ILE A 24 -4.09 -24.79 50.97
C ILE A 24 -3.51 -25.63 52.12
N LEU A 25 -3.12 -26.87 51.81
CA LEU A 25 -2.62 -27.87 52.76
C LEU A 25 -1.15 -27.61 53.17
N LEU A 26 -0.87 -26.40 53.68
CA LEU A 26 0.41 -26.03 54.26
C LEU A 26 0.26 -25.90 55.79
N PRO A 27 0.90 -26.76 56.59
CA PRO A 27 0.79 -26.72 58.06
C PRO A 27 1.17 -25.36 58.66
N SER A 28 2.14 -24.68 58.08
CA SER A 28 2.60 -23.34 58.47
C SER A 28 1.60 -22.23 58.19
N LEU A 29 0.67 -22.44 57.26
CA LEU A 29 -0.30 -21.44 56.83
C LEU A 29 -1.56 -21.43 57.71
N ARG A 30 -1.91 -22.57 58.30
CA ARG A 30 -3.06 -22.72 59.22
C ARG A 30 -3.11 -21.66 60.35
N PRO A 31 -2.02 -21.37 61.09
CA PRO A 31 -2.04 -20.33 62.12
C PRO A 31 -2.01 -18.89 61.56
N MET A 32 -1.56 -18.68 60.33
CA MET A 32 -1.47 -17.35 59.69
C MET A 32 -2.80 -16.88 59.10
N LEU A 33 -3.63 -17.83 58.67
CA LEU A 33 -4.92 -17.58 58.06
C LEU A 33 -5.84 -16.70 58.96
N PRO A 34 -6.07 -17.00 60.26
CA PRO A 34 -6.85 -16.12 61.14
C PRO A 34 -6.31 -14.70 61.25
N LEU A 35 -4.97 -14.52 61.18
CA LEU A 35 -4.36 -13.20 61.19
C LEU A 35 -4.73 -12.40 59.94
N LEU A 36 -4.80 -13.04 58.77
CA LEU A 36 -5.24 -12.38 57.53
C LEU A 36 -6.70 -11.95 57.60
N ASP A 37 -7.56 -12.73 58.26
CA ASP A 37 -8.97 -12.35 58.46
C ASP A 37 -9.09 -11.12 59.36
N LEU A 38 -8.27 -11.02 60.42
CA LEU A 38 -8.21 -9.85 61.30
C LEU A 38 -7.76 -8.57 60.56
N HIS A 39 -6.97 -8.72 59.49
CA HIS A 39 -6.57 -7.61 58.61
C HIS A 39 -7.57 -7.33 57.48
N GLY A 40 -8.73 -7.97 57.50
CA GLY A 40 -9.81 -7.76 56.51
C GLY A 40 -9.57 -8.43 55.15
N VAL A 41 -8.59 -9.33 55.03
CA VAL A 41 -8.34 -10.07 53.78
C VAL A 41 -9.29 -11.25 53.70
N ARG A 42 -10.14 -11.29 52.66
CA ARG A 42 -11.05 -12.43 52.47
C ARG A 42 -10.25 -13.66 52.04
N ARG A 43 -10.62 -14.83 52.58
CA ARG A 43 -10.06 -16.14 52.20
C ARG A 43 -10.01 -16.36 50.69
N LEU A 44 -11.09 -16.00 49.98
CA LEU A 44 -11.18 -16.13 48.53
C LEU A 44 -10.09 -15.31 47.82
N ASP A 45 -9.89 -14.06 48.24
CA ASP A 45 -8.90 -13.15 47.64
C ASP A 45 -7.48 -13.71 47.85
N PHE A 46 -7.20 -14.20 49.07
CA PHE A 46 -5.92 -14.84 49.38
C PHE A 46 -5.68 -16.09 48.53
N HIS A 47 -6.63 -17.03 48.48
CA HIS A 47 -6.48 -18.24 47.68
C HIS A 47 -6.36 -17.96 46.18
N THR A 48 -7.10 -16.98 45.68
CA THR A 48 -7.01 -16.53 44.28
C THR A 48 -5.61 -15.96 44.00
N SER A 49 -5.10 -15.10 44.88
CA SER A 49 -3.76 -14.53 44.76
C SER A 49 -2.67 -15.61 44.78
N VAL A 50 -2.76 -16.60 45.67
CA VAL A 50 -1.80 -17.72 45.70
C VAL A 50 -1.88 -18.55 44.42
N LEU A 51 -3.08 -18.82 43.90
CA LEU A 51 -3.25 -19.55 42.65
C LEU A 51 -2.63 -18.82 41.47
N GLU A 52 -2.84 -17.50 41.37
CA GLU A 52 -2.25 -16.66 40.32
C GLU A 52 -0.73 -16.63 40.41
N GLU A 53 -0.17 -16.43 41.60
CA GLU A 53 1.28 -16.43 41.83
C GLU A 53 1.92 -17.78 41.47
N LEU A 54 1.28 -18.90 41.83
CA LEU A 54 1.75 -20.24 41.47
C LEU A 54 1.66 -20.51 39.96
N ARG A 55 0.57 -20.07 39.33
CA ARG A 55 0.39 -20.16 37.88
C ARG A 55 1.50 -19.41 37.16
N ASP A 56 1.79 -18.18 37.57
CA ASP A 56 2.75 -17.32 36.91
C ASP A 56 4.19 -17.84 37.09
N LYS A 57 4.53 -18.34 38.28
CA LYS A 57 5.80 -19.07 38.53
C LYS A 57 5.94 -20.32 37.66
N LEU A 58 4.88 -21.09 37.50
CA LEU A 58 4.89 -22.29 36.68
C LEU A 58 5.07 -21.94 35.20
N ILE A 59 4.37 -20.91 34.71
CA ILE A 59 4.52 -20.38 33.34
C ILE A 59 5.97 -19.92 33.10
N ALA A 60 6.56 -19.17 34.04
CA ALA A 60 7.94 -18.74 33.95
C ALA A 60 8.90 -19.93 33.82
N HIS A 61 8.72 -20.96 34.66
CA HIS A 61 9.56 -22.15 34.61
C HIS A 61 9.38 -22.98 33.32
N ILE A 62 8.17 -23.04 32.77
CA ILE A 62 7.92 -23.68 31.47
C ILE A 62 8.63 -22.91 30.35
N ASN A 63 8.64 -21.58 30.39
CA ASN A 63 9.35 -20.76 29.40
C ASN A 63 10.87 -20.93 29.52
N GLU A 64 11.42 -20.96 30.74
CA GLU A 64 12.84 -21.29 30.97
C GLU A 64 13.20 -22.68 30.44
N LEU A 65 12.30 -23.65 30.60
CA LEU A 65 12.48 -24.99 30.03
C LEU A 65 12.40 -24.95 28.50
N GLY A 66 11.45 -24.21 27.94
CA GLY A 66 11.24 -24.06 26.49
C GLY A 66 12.40 -23.37 25.77
N ALA A 67 13.09 -22.45 26.44
CA ALA A 67 14.28 -21.77 25.91
C ALA A 67 15.52 -22.69 25.77
N LYS A 68 15.50 -23.88 26.39
CA LYS A 68 16.59 -24.86 26.27
C LYS A 68 16.40 -25.72 25.02
N GLU A 69 17.49 -26.22 24.45
CA GLU A 69 17.45 -27.12 23.29
C GLU A 69 17.66 -28.60 23.68
N GLY A 70 17.27 -29.52 22.79
CA GLY A 70 17.60 -30.95 22.90
C GLY A 70 16.46 -31.88 23.31
N ARG A 71 16.65 -33.19 23.06
CA ARG A 71 15.59 -34.23 23.15
C ARG A 71 15.01 -34.43 24.55
N GLN A 72 15.80 -34.22 25.60
CA GLN A 72 15.32 -34.37 26.99
C GLN A 72 14.25 -33.33 27.33
N ARG A 73 14.41 -32.11 26.83
CA ARG A 73 13.46 -31.01 27.01
C ARG A 73 12.16 -31.28 26.24
N ASP A 74 12.26 -31.78 25.00
CA ASP A 74 11.10 -32.24 24.24
C ASP A 74 10.30 -33.33 24.97
N ALA A 75 10.99 -34.33 25.52
CA ALA A 75 10.36 -35.42 26.26
C ALA A 75 9.62 -34.89 27.51
N LYS A 76 10.25 -33.98 28.25
CA LYS A 76 9.66 -33.38 29.45
C LYS A 76 8.43 -32.52 29.14
N LEU A 77 8.47 -31.72 28.07
CA LEU A 77 7.31 -30.92 27.64
C LEU A 77 6.14 -31.81 27.19
N LYS A 78 6.41 -32.90 26.48
CA LYS A 78 5.39 -33.88 26.10
C LYS A 78 4.78 -34.55 27.34
N GLU A 79 5.59 -34.93 28.32
CA GLU A 79 5.10 -35.50 29.57
C GLU A 79 4.20 -34.51 30.33
N LEU A 80 4.64 -33.26 30.45
CA LEU A 80 3.85 -32.19 31.07
C LEU A 80 2.53 -31.98 30.34
N LEU A 81 2.56 -31.93 29.00
CA LEU A 81 1.36 -31.77 28.17
C LEU A 81 0.36 -32.90 28.42
N VAL A 82 0.79 -34.16 28.46
CA VAL A 82 -0.09 -35.31 28.72
C VAL A 82 -0.78 -35.17 30.08
N LYS A 83 -0.05 -34.72 31.11
CA LYS A 83 -0.57 -34.57 32.47
C LYS A 83 -1.50 -33.36 32.62
N SER A 84 -1.22 -32.26 31.93
CA SER A 84 -1.94 -30.99 32.10
C SER A 84 -3.09 -30.78 31.12
N PHE A 85 -3.07 -31.42 29.94
CA PHE A 85 -4.12 -31.21 28.92
C PHE A 85 -5.55 -31.55 29.39
N PRO A 86 -5.80 -32.57 30.24
CA PRO A 86 -7.16 -32.85 30.74
C PRO A 86 -7.83 -31.65 31.43
N VAL A 87 -7.05 -30.72 32.00
CA VAL A 87 -7.56 -29.52 32.67
C VAL A 87 -7.60 -28.27 31.77
N VAL A 88 -7.38 -28.39 30.45
CA VAL A 88 -7.36 -27.24 29.51
C VAL A 88 -8.66 -26.41 29.52
N ARG A 89 -9.79 -27.04 29.87
CA ARG A 89 -11.09 -26.35 29.98
C ARG A 89 -11.24 -25.54 31.26
N VAL A 90 -10.40 -25.77 32.26
CA VAL A 90 -10.39 -25.01 33.53
C VAL A 90 -9.71 -23.67 33.29
N LYS A 91 -10.50 -22.58 33.20
CA LYS A 91 -10.01 -21.22 32.85
C LYS A 91 -8.80 -20.77 33.67
N ALA A 92 -8.76 -21.09 34.97
CA ALA A 92 -7.64 -20.71 35.84
C ALA A 92 -6.30 -21.41 35.51
N LEU A 93 -6.35 -22.65 34.97
CA LEU A 93 -5.17 -23.45 34.63
C LEU A 93 -4.84 -23.45 33.14
N ARG A 94 -5.80 -23.03 32.29
CA ARG A 94 -5.64 -22.94 30.84
C ARG A 94 -4.35 -22.22 30.39
N PRO A 95 -3.94 -21.08 31.00
CA PRO A 95 -2.70 -20.39 30.60
C PRO A 95 -1.44 -21.26 30.74
N VAL A 96 -1.41 -22.15 31.73
CA VAL A 96 -0.30 -23.11 31.90
C VAL A 96 -0.26 -24.10 30.74
N VAL A 97 -1.43 -24.65 30.37
CA VAL A 97 -1.54 -25.60 29.25
C VAL A 97 -1.16 -24.93 27.93
N MET A 98 -1.62 -23.70 27.69
CA MET A 98 -1.26 -22.93 26.49
C MET A 98 0.25 -22.66 26.44
N CYS A 99 0.87 -22.29 27.57
CA CYS A 99 2.32 -22.12 27.65
C CYS A 99 3.08 -23.41 27.31
N ILE A 100 2.63 -24.58 27.78
CA ILE A 100 3.24 -25.86 27.43
C ILE A 100 3.09 -26.13 25.92
N LEU A 101 1.89 -25.93 25.36
CA LEU A 101 1.62 -26.11 23.93
C LEU A 101 2.54 -25.22 23.08
N ARG A 102 2.65 -23.93 23.42
CA ARG A 102 3.51 -22.96 22.72
C ARG A 102 4.97 -23.40 22.65
N ASN A 103 5.48 -23.93 23.76
CA ASN A 103 6.87 -24.38 23.85
C ASN A 103 7.09 -25.80 23.28
N THR A 104 6.04 -26.52 22.89
CA THR A 104 6.13 -27.88 22.35
C THR A 104 6.33 -27.85 20.82
N PRO A 105 7.49 -28.27 20.29
CA PRO A 105 7.78 -28.11 18.85
C PRO A 105 6.88 -28.95 17.93
N HIS A 106 6.45 -30.12 18.41
CA HIS A 106 5.54 -31.00 17.68
C HIS A 106 4.44 -31.50 18.60
N ILE A 107 3.23 -30.99 18.38
CA ILE A 107 2.02 -31.31 19.13
C ILE A 107 1.27 -32.42 18.38
N GLU A 108 0.90 -33.48 19.10
CA GLU A 108 0.11 -34.57 18.50
C GLU A 108 -1.28 -34.10 18.05
N ASP A 109 -1.73 -34.56 16.88
CA ASP A 109 -3.00 -34.20 16.25
C ASP A 109 -4.23 -34.29 17.17
N LYS A 110 -4.23 -35.28 18.08
CA LYS A 110 -5.33 -35.48 19.03
C LYS A 110 -5.61 -34.23 19.88
N TYR A 111 -4.56 -33.48 20.24
CA TYR A 111 -4.67 -32.23 21.00
C TYR A 111 -5.12 -31.08 20.09
N LEU A 112 -4.53 -30.96 18.91
CA LEU A 112 -4.88 -29.91 17.94
C LEU A 112 -6.36 -29.99 17.52
N ARG A 113 -6.90 -31.20 17.32
CA ARG A 113 -8.32 -31.42 17.02
C ARG A 113 -9.25 -30.94 18.13
N ILE A 114 -8.84 -31.06 19.39
CA ILE A 114 -9.64 -30.57 20.53
C ILE A 114 -9.62 -29.04 20.56
N LEU A 115 -8.45 -28.42 20.32
CA LEU A 115 -8.31 -26.96 20.27
C LEU A 115 -9.18 -26.37 19.16
N VAL A 116 -9.15 -26.94 17.95
CA VAL A 116 -9.94 -26.44 16.80
C VAL A 116 -11.44 -26.59 16.99
N ARG A 117 -11.90 -27.64 17.69
CA ARG A 117 -13.34 -27.89 17.91
C ARG A 117 -13.97 -26.91 18.90
N ASP A 118 -13.17 -26.26 19.74
CA ASP A 118 -13.64 -25.35 20.78
C ASP A 118 -13.15 -23.93 20.48
N ARG A 119 -14.08 -23.03 20.18
CA ARG A 119 -13.76 -21.66 19.77
C ARG A 119 -13.02 -20.87 20.86
N GLU A 120 -13.35 -21.06 22.14
CA GLU A 120 -12.63 -20.37 23.22
C GLU A 120 -11.19 -20.86 23.27
N LEU A 121 -10.98 -22.18 23.21
CA LEU A 121 -9.63 -22.75 23.28
C LEU A 121 -8.79 -22.32 22.08
N TYR A 122 -9.35 -22.33 20.87
CA TYR A 122 -8.63 -21.86 19.68
C TYR A 122 -8.26 -20.38 19.78
N GLN A 123 -9.16 -19.52 20.27
CA GLN A 123 -8.86 -18.10 20.43
C GLN A 123 -7.70 -17.85 21.40
N ASP A 124 -7.66 -18.58 22.51
CA ASP A 124 -6.63 -18.50 23.55
C ASP A 124 -5.27 -19.10 23.15
N THR A 125 -5.18 -19.80 22.01
CA THR A 125 -3.91 -20.38 21.55
C THR A 125 -2.96 -19.35 20.93
N ASP A 126 -1.69 -19.45 21.29
CA ASP A 126 -0.61 -18.68 20.68
C ASP A 126 -0.42 -19.01 19.19
N THR A 127 0.12 -18.07 18.43
CA THR A 127 0.38 -18.21 17.00
C THR A 127 1.28 -19.42 16.67
N GLU A 128 2.24 -19.75 17.52
CA GLU A 128 3.12 -20.92 17.39
C GLU A 128 2.33 -22.23 17.31
N VAL A 129 1.28 -22.35 18.12
CA VAL A 129 0.38 -23.51 18.15
C VAL A 129 -0.54 -23.47 16.94
N LYS A 130 -1.11 -22.30 16.63
CA LYS A 130 -1.96 -22.11 15.46
C LYS A 130 -1.24 -22.42 14.15
N ARG A 131 0.06 -22.12 14.02
CA ARG A 131 0.88 -22.53 12.87
C ARG A 131 0.87 -24.03 12.64
N GLN A 132 0.96 -24.84 13.71
CA GLN A 132 0.88 -26.30 13.59
C GLN A 132 -0.51 -26.76 13.12
N ILE A 133 -1.58 -26.07 13.54
CA ILE A 133 -2.95 -26.32 13.07
C ILE A 133 -3.11 -25.95 11.59
N TRP A 134 -2.68 -24.73 11.22
CA TRP A 134 -2.86 -24.15 9.89
C TRP A 134 -2.11 -24.93 8.80
N ARG A 135 -0.96 -25.52 9.14
CA ARG A 135 -0.15 -26.32 8.21
C ARG A 135 -0.99 -27.39 7.50
N ASP A 136 -1.95 -28.01 8.18
CA ASP A 136 -2.76 -29.09 7.62
C ASP A 136 -4.25 -28.72 7.47
N ASN A 137 -4.60 -27.45 7.71
CA ASN A 137 -5.96 -26.94 7.58
C ASN A 137 -5.99 -25.62 6.78
N GLN A 138 -5.95 -25.75 5.45
CA GLN A 138 -5.91 -24.62 4.52
C GLN A 138 -7.11 -23.69 4.63
N SER A 139 -8.32 -24.24 4.82
CA SER A 139 -9.53 -23.42 4.95
C SER A 139 -9.47 -22.54 6.18
N LEU A 140 -9.08 -23.10 7.33
CA LEU A 140 -8.99 -22.34 8.57
C LEU A 140 -7.91 -21.25 8.48
N PHE A 141 -6.76 -21.55 7.87
CA PHE A 141 -5.73 -20.53 7.65
C PHE A 141 -6.21 -19.43 6.67
N GLY A 142 -6.93 -19.81 5.62
CA GLY A 142 -7.57 -18.88 4.70
C GLY A 142 -8.55 -17.94 5.38
N ASP A 143 -9.34 -18.44 6.33
CA ASP A 143 -10.30 -17.64 7.12
C ASP A 143 -9.59 -16.60 8.00
N GLU A 144 -8.40 -16.91 8.53
CA GLU A 144 -7.59 -15.97 9.33
C GLU A 144 -6.86 -14.93 8.46
N VAL A 145 -6.37 -15.33 7.29
CA VAL A 145 -5.57 -14.48 6.40
C VAL A 145 -6.44 -13.57 5.52
N SER A 146 -7.60 -14.04 5.06
CA SER A 146 -8.48 -13.31 4.13
C SER A 146 -8.90 -11.91 4.62
N PRO A 147 -9.27 -11.71 5.91
CA PRO A 147 -9.55 -10.38 6.45
C PRO A 147 -8.34 -9.44 6.36
N LEU A 148 -7.13 -9.94 6.62
CA LEU A 148 -5.90 -9.16 6.51
C LEU A 148 -5.62 -8.76 5.06
N LEU A 149 -5.78 -9.69 4.11
CA LEU A 149 -5.62 -9.38 2.69
C LEU A 149 -6.61 -8.31 2.22
N SER A 150 -7.87 -8.42 2.67
CA SER A 150 -8.91 -7.43 2.37
C SER A 150 -8.60 -6.06 3.00
N GLN A 151 -8.12 -6.07 4.25
CA GLN A 151 -7.69 -4.86 4.95
C GLN A 151 -6.54 -4.17 4.19
N TYR A 152 -5.53 -4.91 3.74
CA TYR A 152 -4.40 -4.35 3.01
C TYR A 152 -4.83 -3.60 1.74
N ILE A 153 -5.74 -4.18 0.95
CA ILE A 153 -6.24 -3.53 -0.26
C ILE A 153 -7.00 -2.24 0.10
N ARG A 154 -7.86 -2.28 1.11
CA ARG A 154 -8.59 -1.09 1.58
C ARG A 154 -7.65 0.03 2.05
N GLU A 155 -6.55 -0.31 2.74
CA GLU A 155 -5.54 0.67 3.15
C GLU A 155 -4.85 1.33 1.94
N LYS A 156 -4.54 0.57 0.88
CA LYS A 156 -3.97 1.13 -0.36
C LYS A 156 -4.96 2.02 -1.10
N GLU A 157 -6.21 1.57 -1.24
CA GLU A 157 -7.29 2.35 -1.85
C GLU A 157 -7.55 3.65 -1.07
N HIS A 158 -7.51 3.60 0.27
CA HIS A 158 -7.66 4.80 1.10
C HIS A 158 -6.58 5.84 0.79
N ILE A 159 -5.31 5.43 0.62
CA ILE A 159 -4.23 6.34 0.24
C ILE A 159 -4.46 6.94 -1.16
N LEU A 160 -4.93 6.12 -2.12
CA LEU A 160 -5.17 6.57 -3.48
C LEU A 160 -6.32 7.60 -3.57
N PHE A 161 -7.41 7.35 -2.85
CA PHE A 161 -8.63 8.16 -2.92
C PHE A 161 -8.76 9.23 -1.81
N ASP A 162 -7.79 9.35 -0.91
CA ASP A 162 -7.79 10.43 0.08
C ASP A 162 -7.71 11.80 -0.62
N HIS A 163 -8.67 12.66 -0.28
CA HIS A 163 -8.84 14.01 -0.84
C HIS A 163 -8.55 15.11 0.20
N LEU A 164 -8.15 14.74 1.43
CA LEU A 164 -7.83 15.69 2.49
C LEU A 164 -6.32 15.91 2.62
N ASN A 165 -5.51 14.87 2.38
CA ASN A 165 -4.07 14.94 2.55
C ASN A 165 -3.30 14.76 1.22
N LEU A 166 -2.73 15.87 0.70
CA LEU A 166 -1.84 15.84 -0.47
C LEU A 166 -0.37 15.58 -0.12
N ASN A 167 0.00 15.57 1.16
CA ASN A 167 1.39 15.38 1.60
C ASN A 167 1.78 13.89 1.65
N ASN A 168 0.81 12.99 1.78
CA ASN A 168 1.04 11.55 1.82
C ASN A 168 0.63 10.86 0.52
N LEU A 169 1.37 11.12 -0.55
CA LEU A 169 1.12 10.51 -1.86
C LEU A 169 1.50 9.02 -1.87
N PHE A 170 0.84 8.26 -2.76
CA PHE A 170 0.99 6.81 -2.86
C PHE A 170 2.44 6.33 -3.02
N PHE A 171 3.27 7.04 -3.78
CA PHE A 171 4.67 6.71 -4.05
C PHE A 171 5.68 7.33 -3.05
N THR A 172 5.22 8.06 -2.04
CA THR A 172 6.08 8.72 -1.05
C THR A 172 6.71 7.74 -0.05
N PRO A 173 5.99 6.74 0.51
CA PRO A 173 6.56 5.82 1.48
C PRO A 173 7.76 5.03 0.94
N THR A 174 8.84 4.99 1.72
CA THR A 174 10.02 4.16 1.39
C THR A 174 9.68 2.67 1.52
N PRO A 175 10.38 1.76 0.80
CA PRO A 175 10.09 0.33 0.89
C PRO A 175 10.15 -0.24 2.32
N LYS A 176 11.02 0.31 3.18
CA LYS A 176 11.11 -0.07 4.59
C LYS A 176 9.86 0.31 5.38
N VAL A 177 9.33 1.52 5.18
CA VAL A 177 8.11 1.97 5.86
C VAL A 177 6.91 1.13 5.41
N ARG A 178 6.81 0.79 4.13
CA ARG A 178 5.63 0.04 3.62
C ARG A 178 5.51 -1.35 4.26
N ARG A 179 6.61 -2.09 4.33
CA ARG A 179 6.61 -3.43 4.92
C ARG A 179 6.52 -3.45 6.45
N GLN A 180 6.66 -2.30 7.12
CA GLN A 180 6.36 -2.14 8.55
C GLN A 180 4.86 -1.96 8.84
N GLY A 181 4.01 -1.93 7.80
CA GLY A 181 2.55 -1.88 7.96
C GLY A 181 2.00 -3.05 8.77
N GLU A 182 0.93 -2.78 9.52
CA GLU A 182 0.33 -3.73 10.47
C GLU A 182 -0.01 -5.07 9.81
N VAL A 183 -0.65 -5.04 8.63
CA VAL A 183 -1.02 -6.26 7.92
C VAL A 183 0.21 -7.10 7.54
N VAL A 184 1.25 -6.47 6.97
CA VAL A 184 2.46 -7.19 6.53
C VAL A 184 3.16 -7.84 7.72
N GLN A 185 3.29 -7.11 8.83
CA GLN A 185 3.90 -7.62 10.06
C GLN A 185 3.08 -8.76 10.69
N LYS A 186 1.75 -8.64 10.70
CA LYS A 186 0.86 -9.72 11.16
C LYS A 186 0.99 -10.97 10.30
N LEU A 187 1.01 -10.84 8.96
CA LEU A 187 1.19 -11.97 8.06
C LEU A 187 2.55 -12.64 8.24
N ALA A 188 3.63 -11.85 8.34
CA ALA A 188 4.97 -12.37 8.61
C ALA A 188 5.01 -13.11 9.96
N HIS A 189 4.38 -12.55 11.00
CA HIS A 189 4.24 -13.21 12.30
C HIS A 189 3.41 -14.50 12.22
N MET A 190 2.30 -14.53 11.48
CA MET A 190 1.48 -15.74 11.31
C MET A 190 2.24 -16.84 10.57
N ILE A 191 3.04 -16.49 9.57
CA ILE A 191 3.85 -17.45 8.79
C ILE A 191 5.01 -18.00 9.62
N GLY A 192 5.74 -17.12 10.33
CA GLY A 192 6.97 -17.47 11.04
C GLY A 192 7.97 -18.17 10.12
N ASN A 193 8.51 -19.31 10.55
CA ASN A 193 9.49 -20.09 9.78
C ASN A 193 8.84 -21.17 8.89
N SER A 194 7.51 -21.14 8.72
CA SER A 194 6.78 -22.22 8.05
C SER A 194 6.67 -22.00 6.55
N VAL A 195 7.58 -22.61 5.77
CA VAL A 195 7.57 -22.57 4.29
C VAL A 195 6.20 -22.94 3.71
N LYS A 196 5.54 -23.99 4.23
CA LYS A 196 4.20 -24.38 3.79
C LYS A 196 3.15 -23.27 3.93
N LEU A 197 3.20 -22.50 5.02
CA LEU A 197 2.25 -21.40 5.24
C LEU A 197 2.58 -20.21 4.34
N TYR A 198 3.87 -19.94 4.12
CA TYR A 198 4.32 -18.95 3.16
C TYR A 198 3.81 -19.26 1.75
N ASP A 199 3.99 -20.49 1.28
CA ASP A 199 3.51 -20.95 -0.03
C ASP A 199 1.99 -20.83 -0.16
N MET A 200 1.24 -21.13 0.91
CA MET A 200 -0.22 -20.95 0.94
C MET A 200 -0.63 -19.49 0.79
N VAL A 201 0.06 -18.56 1.48
CA VAL A 201 -0.18 -17.12 1.29
C VAL A 201 0.14 -16.71 -0.14
N LEU A 202 1.27 -17.14 -0.71
CA LEU A 202 1.60 -16.85 -2.11
C LEU A 202 0.54 -17.38 -3.09
N GLN A 203 -0.01 -18.58 -2.83
CA GLN A 203 -1.09 -19.14 -3.63
C GLN A 203 -2.38 -18.30 -3.52
N PHE A 204 -2.72 -17.82 -2.33
CA PHE A 204 -3.85 -16.90 -2.14
C PHE A 204 -3.63 -15.59 -2.90
N LEU A 205 -2.44 -14.99 -2.82
CA LEU A 205 -2.11 -13.77 -3.56
C LEU A 205 -2.23 -13.95 -5.08
N ARG A 206 -1.70 -15.07 -5.63
CA ARG A 206 -1.85 -15.40 -7.06
C ARG A 206 -3.33 -15.55 -7.45
N THR A 207 -4.10 -16.27 -6.65
CA THR A 207 -5.53 -16.51 -6.90
C THR A 207 -6.33 -15.21 -6.89
N LEU A 208 -6.07 -14.35 -5.89
CA LEU A 208 -6.74 -13.07 -5.77
C LEU A 208 -6.32 -12.11 -6.88
N PHE A 209 -5.04 -12.05 -7.22
CA PHE A 209 -4.53 -11.26 -8.35
C PHE A 209 -5.23 -11.64 -9.66
N LEU A 210 -5.37 -12.93 -9.95
CA LEU A 210 -6.09 -13.39 -11.15
C LEU A 210 -7.57 -13.00 -11.13
N ARG A 211 -8.25 -13.25 -10.00
CA ARG A 211 -9.70 -13.03 -9.88
C ARG A 211 -10.11 -11.56 -9.87
N THR A 212 -9.35 -10.71 -9.20
CA THR A 212 -9.73 -9.30 -9.00
C THR A 212 -8.99 -8.33 -9.91
N ARG A 213 -7.90 -8.78 -10.56
CA ARG A 213 -6.95 -7.92 -11.31
C ARG A 213 -6.30 -6.83 -10.46
N ASN A 214 -6.35 -6.94 -9.13
CA ASN A 214 -5.76 -5.94 -8.25
C ASN A 214 -4.25 -6.14 -8.08
N VAL A 215 -3.46 -5.25 -8.67
CA VAL A 215 -1.99 -5.27 -8.66
C VAL A 215 -1.38 -5.12 -7.26
N HIS A 216 -2.12 -4.63 -6.26
CA HIS A 216 -1.60 -4.48 -4.90
C HIS A 216 -1.33 -5.82 -4.20
N TYR A 217 -1.89 -6.94 -4.70
CA TYR A 217 -1.46 -8.27 -4.25
C TYR A 217 -0.02 -8.59 -4.68
N CYS A 218 0.44 -8.04 -5.80
CA CYS A 218 1.84 -8.11 -6.21
C CYS A 218 2.75 -7.27 -5.30
N THR A 219 2.29 -6.08 -4.90
CA THR A 219 2.97 -5.28 -3.87
C THR A 219 3.10 -6.05 -2.56
N LEU A 220 2.01 -6.67 -2.09
CA LEU A 220 2.01 -7.45 -0.85
C LEU A 220 2.95 -8.66 -0.92
N ARG A 221 3.04 -9.34 -2.07
CA ARG A 221 4.00 -10.42 -2.30
C ARG A 221 5.44 -9.93 -2.04
N ALA A 222 5.82 -8.83 -2.67
CA ALA A 222 7.17 -8.27 -2.55
C ALA A 222 7.45 -7.76 -1.12
N GLU A 223 6.50 -7.04 -0.52
CA GLU A 223 6.63 -6.52 0.84
C GLU A 223 6.73 -7.63 1.90
N LEU A 224 5.95 -8.70 1.77
CA LEU A 224 5.99 -9.85 2.66
C LEU A 224 7.32 -10.59 2.59
N LEU A 225 7.84 -10.83 1.39
CA LEU A 225 9.16 -11.45 1.21
C LEU A 225 10.26 -10.60 1.83
N MET A 226 10.23 -9.28 1.63
CA MET A 226 11.21 -8.38 2.23
C MET A 226 11.02 -8.20 3.74
N ALA A 227 9.80 -8.34 4.27
CA ALA A 227 9.57 -8.36 5.72
C ALA A 227 10.18 -9.62 6.37
N LEU A 228 10.04 -10.79 5.73
CA LEU A 228 10.65 -12.03 6.20
C LEU A 228 12.18 -12.00 6.09
N HIS A 229 12.73 -11.32 5.07
CA HIS A 229 14.15 -11.02 4.98
C HIS A 229 14.63 -10.14 6.15
N ASP A 230 13.90 -9.07 6.48
CA ASP A 230 14.26 -8.19 7.60
C ASP A 230 14.16 -8.89 8.97
N LEU A 231 13.33 -9.93 9.07
CA LEU A 231 13.24 -10.83 10.23
C LEU A 231 14.24 -12.00 10.20
N GLU A 232 15.11 -12.05 9.19
CA GLU A 232 16.15 -13.08 9.01
C GLU A 232 15.62 -14.53 8.97
N VAL A 233 14.42 -14.74 8.42
CA VAL A 233 13.79 -16.07 8.31
C VAL A 233 14.44 -16.90 7.19
N GLN A 234 15.62 -17.48 7.47
CA GLN A 234 16.43 -18.24 6.51
C GLN A 234 15.69 -19.40 5.86
N ASP A 235 14.79 -20.06 6.60
CA ASP A 235 13.98 -21.18 6.10
C ASP A 235 13.15 -20.81 4.86
N ILE A 236 12.73 -19.54 4.74
CA ILE A 236 11.94 -19.04 3.61
C ILE A 236 12.83 -18.35 2.57
N ILE A 237 13.69 -17.42 3.00
CA ILE A 237 14.46 -16.60 2.04
C ILE A 237 15.54 -17.38 1.28
N SER A 238 15.95 -18.55 1.79
CA SER A 238 16.90 -19.43 1.09
C SER A 238 16.25 -20.28 0.00
N VAL A 239 14.94 -20.52 0.09
CA VAL A 239 14.17 -21.35 -0.84
C VAL A 239 13.35 -20.54 -1.84
N ASP A 240 12.96 -19.31 -1.51
CA ASP A 240 12.22 -18.45 -2.44
C ASP A 240 13.11 -18.03 -3.62
N PRO A 241 12.75 -18.39 -4.86
CA PRO A 241 13.60 -18.14 -6.03
C PRO A 241 13.65 -16.65 -6.44
N CYS A 242 12.69 -15.84 -5.98
CA CYS A 242 12.59 -14.42 -6.28
C CYS A 242 13.28 -13.53 -5.24
N HIS A 243 13.74 -14.08 -4.11
CA HIS A 243 14.33 -13.31 -3.02
C HIS A 243 15.47 -12.39 -3.48
N LYS A 244 16.51 -12.92 -4.12
CA LYS A 244 17.68 -12.13 -4.54
C LYS A 244 17.31 -11.04 -5.55
N PHE A 245 16.42 -11.36 -6.49
CA PHE A 245 15.93 -10.41 -7.47
C PHE A 245 15.12 -9.28 -6.80
N THR A 246 14.17 -9.64 -5.94
CA THR A 246 13.32 -8.69 -5.21
C THR A 246 14.17 -7.78 -4.31
N TRP A 247 15.18 -8.32 -3.65
CA TRP A 247 16.10 -7.55 -2.82
C TRP A 247 16.94 -6.54 -3.63
N CYS A 248 17.46 -6.97 -4.79
CA CYS A 248 18.20 -6.08 -5.69
C CYS A 248 17.30 -4.98 -6.26
N LEU A 249 16.07 -5.32 -6.67
CA LEU A 249 15.08 -4.36 -7.15
C LEU A 249 14.65 -3.38 -6.03
N ASP A 250 14.42 -3.86 -4.81
CA ASP A 250 14.09 -3.02 -3.64
C ASP A 250 15.17 -1.98 -3.36
N ALA A 251 16.45 -2.36 -3.50
CA ALA A 251 17.58 -1.44 -3.40
C ALA A 251 17.56 -0.36 -4.48
N CYS A 252 17.28 -0.73 -5.73
CA CYS A 252 17.11 0.19 -6.84
C CYS A 252 15.94 1.17 -6.61
N ILE A 253 14.78 0.69 -6.14
CA ILE A 253 13.61 1.52 -5.83
C ILE A 253 13.94 2.51 -4.71
N ARG A 254 14.58 2.03 -3.63
CA ARG A 254 14.98 2.86 -2.48
C ARG A 254 15.92 3.99 -2.88
N GLU A 255 16.91 3.68 -3.70
CA GLU A 255 17.93 4.65 -4.12
C GLU A 255 17.52 5.47 -5.35
N LYS A 256 16.39 5.12 -5.98
CA LYS A 256 15.83 5.75 -7.19
C LYS A 256 16.86 5.81 -8.33
N ASN A 257 17.75 4.81 -8.37
CA ASN A 257 18.83 4.68 -9.34
C ASN A 257 19.16 3.20 -9.63
N VAL A 258 19.67 2.94 -10.83
CA VAL A 258 20.21 1.65 -11.26
C VAL A 258 21.57 1.88 -11.90
N ASP A 259 22.63 1.42 -11.24
CA ASP A 259 23.98 1.46 -11.79
C ASP A 259 24.27 0.24 -12.68
N MET A 260 25.43 0.24 -13.32
CA MET A 260 25.84 -0.85 -14.22
C MET A 260 26.04 -2.19 -13.49
N LYS A 261 26.32 -2.17 -12.18
CA LYS A 261 26.51 -3.40 -11.41
C LYS A 261 25.16 -4.05 -11.14
N ARG A 262 24.20 -3.29 -10.60
CA ARG A 262 22.84 -3.75 -10.32
C ARG A 262 22.10 -4.12 -11.60
N SER A 263 22.29 -3.39 -12.69
CA SER A 263 21.69 -3.77 -13.98
C SER A 263 22.15 -5.16 -14.43
N ARG A 264 23.45 -5.46 -14.32
CA ARG A 264 24.00 -6.79 -14.64
C ARG A 264 23.49 -7.87 -13.68
N GLU A 265 23.32 -7.58 -12.39
CA GLU A 265 22.73 -8.51 -11.43
C GLU A 265 21.27 -8.83 -11.78
N LEU A 266 20.44 -7.80 -12.01
CA LEU A 266 19.05 -7.94 -12.40
C LEU A 266 18.90 -8.71 -13.72
N GLN A 267 19.72 -8.37 -14.72
CA GLN A 267 19.77 -9.08 -15.98
C GLN A 267 20.19 -10.54 -15.79
N GLY A 268 21.21 -10.78 -14.96
CA GLY A 268 21.69 -12.13 -14.65
C GLY A 268 20.61 -12.99 -13.99
N PHE A 269 19.74 -12.43 -13.14
CA PHE A 269 18.63 -13.19 -12.58
C PHE A 269 17.61 -13.64 -13.63
N LEU A 270 17.32 -12.80 -14.63
CA LEU A 270 16.41 -13.13 -15.73
C LEU A 270 17.04 -14.13 -16.71
N ASP A 271 18.31 -13.94 -17.06
CA ASP A 271 19.00 -14.76 -18.06
C ASP A 271 19.38 -16.16 -17.53
N ASN A 272 19.53 -16.33 -16.21
CA ASN A 272 19.91 -17.60 -15.59
C ASN A 272 18.73 -18.50 -15.18
N ILE A 273 17.49 -18.18 -15.60
CA ILE A 273 16.34 -19.06 -15.37
C ILE A 273 16.54 -20.35 -16.18
N LYS A 274 16.66 -21.49 -15.48
CA LYS A 274 16.93 -22.78 -16.11
C LYS A 274 15.68 -23.32 -16.80
N ARG A 275 15.89 -24.11 -17.86
CA ARG A 275 14.82 -24.92 -18.47
C ARG A 275 14.22 -25.85 -17.42
N GLY A 276 12.89 -25.91 -17.35
CA GLY A 276 12.13 -26.63 -16.32
C GLY A 276 11.86 -25.84 -15.04
N GLN A 277 12.37 -24.60 -14.90
CA GLN A 277 12.11 -23.69 -13.78
C GLN A 277 11.40 -22.41 -14.24
N GLU A 278 10.73 -22.45 -15.39
CA GLU A 278 10.14 -21.28 -16.01
C GLU A 278 9.05 -20.65 -15.12
N GLN A 279 8.40 -21.42 -14.24
CA GLN A 279 7.43 -20.93 -13.26
C GLN A 279 7.95 -19.76 -12.40
N VAL A 280 9.26 -19.70 -12.15
CA VAL A 280 9.91 -18.58 -11.45
C VAL A 280 9.67 -17.26 -12.16
N LEU A 281 9.57 -17.27 -13.50
CA LEU A 281 9.28 -16.09 -14.30
C LEU A 281 7.91 -15.50 -13.96
N GLY A 282 6.91 -16.34 -13.65
CA GLY A 282 5.60 -15.89 -13.18
C GLY A 282 5.71 -15.08 -11.90
N ASP A 283 6.49 -15.56 -10.94
CA ASP A 283 6.69 -14.86 -9.66
C ASP A 283 7.53 -13.58 -9.80
N LEU A 284 8.56 -13.59 -10.66
CA LEU A 284 9.32 -12.38 -11.00
C LEU A 284 8.44 -11.34 -11.71
N SER A 285 7.55 -11.79 -12.60
CA SER A 285 6.60 -10.93 -13.29
C SER A 285 5.62 -10.28 -12.31
N MET A 286 5.14 -11.00 -11.29
CA MET A 286 4.34 -10.40 -10.21
C MET A 286 5.14 -9.31 -9.50
N THR A 287 6.38 -9.59 -9.07
CA THR A 287 7.22 -8.59 -8.42
C THR A 287 7.42 -7.34 -9.28
N LEU A 288 7.50 -7.49 -10.61
CA LEU A 288 7.62 -6.37 -11.56
C LEU A 288 6.30 -5.68 -11.89
N CYS A 289 5.17 -6.35 -11.68
CA CYS A 289 3.82 -5.81 -11.82
C CYS A 289 3.42 -4.91 -10.62
N ASP A 290 4.20 -4.95 -9.53
CA ASP A 290 4.07 -4.02 -8.42
C ASP A 290 4.11 -2.55 -8.91
N PRO A 291 3.11 -1.71 -8.60
CA PRO A 291 3.10 -0.29 -8.98
C PRO A 291 4.38 0.47 -8.63
N TYR A 292 5.04 0.14 -7.51
CA TYR A 292 6.30 0.81 -7.14
C TYR A 292 7.47 0.41 -8.05
N ALA A 293 7.51 -0.85 -8.50
CA ALA A 293 8.46 -1.31 -9.50
C ALA A 293 8.19 -0.62 -10.85
N ILE A 294 6.94 -0.62 -11.34
CA ILE A 294 6.55 0.09 -12.58
C ILE A 294 6.95 1.57 -12.51
N ASN A 295 6.62 2.25 -11.40
CA ASN A 295 6.99 3.65 -11.19
C ASN A 295 8.49 3.89 -11.25
N PHE A 296 9.28 3.02 -10.63
CA PHE A 296 10.73 3.09 -10.66
C PHE A 296 11.28 2.86 -12.08
N LEU A 297 10.85 1.80 -12.77
CA LEU A 297 11.31 1.44 -14.11
C LEU A 297 11.00 2.55 -15.12
N ALA A 298 9.74 3.02 -15.14
CA ALA A 298 9.30 4.05 -16.07
C ALA A 298 9.95 5.41 -15.78
N THR A 299 10.00 5.84 -14.51
CA THR A 299 10.67 7.11 -14.16
C THR A 299 12.17 7.06 -14.47
N SER A 300 12.83 5.92 -14.26
CA SER A 300 14.25 5.75 -14.58
C SER A 300 14.48 5.76 -16.10
N ALA A 301 13.60 5.14 -16.88
CA ALA A 301 13.65 5.20 -18.34
C ALA A 301 13.53 6.64 -18.84
N ILE A 302 12.57 7.43 -18.35
CA ILE A 302 12.44 8.86 -18.72
C ILE A 302 13.70 9.65 -18.36
N LYS A 303 14.28 9.44 -17.17
CA LYS A 303 15.55 10.10 -16.78
C LYS A 303 16.70 9.73 -17.72
N ILE A 304 16.81 8.46 -18.12
CA ILE A 304 17.86 8.03 -19.06
C ILE A 304 17.63 8.67 -20.43
N LEU A 305 16.40 8.73 -20.93
CA LEU A 305 16.10 9.41 -22.20
C LEU A 305 16.51 10.88 -22.15
N GLN A 306 16.26 11.60 -21.05
CA GLN A 306 16.73 12.98 -20.89
C GLN A 306 18.26 13.09 -20.90
N HIS A 307 18.94 12.19 -20.22
CA HIS A 307 20.39 12.14 -20.23
C HIS A 307 20.95 11.85 -21.63
N LEU A 308 20.30 10.96 -22.39
CA LEU A 308 20.67 10.66 -23.78
C LEU A 308 20.45 11.87 -24.69
N ILE A 309 19.33 12.59 -24.55
CA ILE A 309 19.09 13.85 -25.30
C ILE A 309 20.23 14.84 -25.06
N ASN A 310 20.59 15.07 -23.79
CA ASN A 310 21.62 16.05 -23.43
C ASN A 310 23.04 15.66 -23.88
N ASN A 311 23.28 14.37 -24.14
CA ASN A 311 24.58 13.83 -24.52
C ASN A 311 24.59 13.28 -25.95
N GLU A 312 23.57 13.59 -26.75
CA GLU A 312 23.44 13.13 -28.15
C GLU A 312 23.54 11.60 -28.31
N GLY A 313 23.09 10.85 -27.29
CA GLY A 313 23.15 9.39 -27.24
C GLY A 313 21.90 8.71 -27.83
N MET A 314 22.09 7.49 -28.36
CA MET A 314 20.99 6.71 -28.94
C MET A 314 20.37 5.75 -27.92
N PRO A 315 19.02 5.64 -27.84
CA PRO A 315 18.34 4.72 -26.90
C PRO A 315 18.79 3.26 -26.98
N ARG A 316 19.02 2.76 -28.21
CA ARG A 316 19.43 1.38 -28.48
C ARG A 316 20.83 1.03 -27.93
N GLU A 317 21.68 2.04 -27.71
CA GLU A 317 23.06 1.85 -27.23
C GLU A 317 23.12 1.81 -25.70
N ASN A 318 22.07 2.27 -25.02
CA ASN A 318 21.98 2.24 -23.58
C ASN A 318 21.40 0.90 -23.08
N LEU A 319 22.29 -0.03 -22.71
CA LEU A 319 21.89 -1.37 -22.25
C LEU A 319 21.03 -1.35 -20.98
N ILE A 320 21.20 -0.36 -20.11
CA ILE A 320 20.38 -0.22 -18.89
C ILE A 320 18.94 0.12 -19.29
N LEU A 321 18.75 1.07 -20.21
CA LEU A 321 17.43 1.41 -20.74
C LEU A 321 16.75 0.18 -21.34
N VAL A 322 17.42 -0.57 -22.21
CA VAL A 322 16.87 -1.78 -22.82
C VAL A 322 16.45 -2.81 -21.76
N LEU A 323 17.26 -3.01 -20.72
CA LEU A 323 16.91 -3.89 -19.60
C LEU A 323 15.67 -3.40 -18.84
N LEU A 324 15.57 -2.10 -18.54
CA LEU A 324 14.40 -1.54 -17.85
C LEU A 324 13.12 -1.76 -18.65
N LEU A 325 13.19 -1.60 -19.98
CA LEU A 325 12.04 -1.82 -20.87
C LEU A 325 11.65 -3.29 -20.96
N ARG A 326 12.64 -4.20 -20.98
CA ARG A 326 12.42 -5.66 -20.90
C ARG A 326 11.73 -6.05 -19.59
N MET A 327 12.22 -5.54 -18.46
CA MET A 327 11.62 -5.76 -17.13
C MET A 327 10.20 -5.18 -17.05
N LEU A 328 9.98 -4.00 -17.62
CA LEU A 328 8.66 -3.39 -17.67
C LEU A 328 7.69 -4.22 -18.52
N ALA A 329 8.11 -4.71 -19.69
CA ALA A 329 7.31 -5.61 -20.52
C ALA A 329 6.94 -6.91 -19.78
N LEU A 330 7.89 -7.47 -19.03
CA LEU A 330 7.67 -8.65 -18.20
C LEU A 330 6.63 -8.41 -17.10
N GLY A 331 6.73 -7.30 -16.36
CA GLY A 331 5.76 -6.93 -15.32
C GLY A 331 4.35 -6.68 -15.87
N LEU A 332 4.24 -6.00 -17.01
CA LEU A 332 2.95 -5.72 -17.67
C LEU A 332 2.27 -6.98 -18.22
N SER A 333 3.03 -8.07 -18.43
CA SER A 333 2.53 -9.35 -18.90
C SER A 333 2.19 -10.33 -17.77
N ALA A 334 2.37 -9.92 -16.50
CA ALA A 334 2.26 -10.82 -15.35
C ALA A 334 0.90 -11.52 -15.24
N TRP A 335 -0.20 -10.76 -15.38
CA TRP A 335 -1.54 -11.34 -15.28
C TRP A 335 -1.76 -12.43 -16.35
N VAL A 336 -1.42 -12.12 -17.61
CA VAL A 336 -1.58 -13.05 -18.75
C VAL A 336 -0.69 -14.28 -18.57
N MET A 337 0.56 -14.09 -18.12
CA MET A 337 1.52 -15.17 -17.88
C MET A 337 1.01 -16.15 -16.82
N ILE A 338 0.45 -15.63 -15.72
CA ILE A 338 -0.05 -16.46 -14.62
C ILE A 338 -1.38 -17.11 -15.00
N ASP A 339 -2.26 -16.43 -15.73
CA ASP A 339 -3.55 -16.98 -16.17
C ASP A 339 -3.34 -18.12 -17.18
N SER A 340 -2.53 -17.87 -18.21
CA SER A 340 -2.23 -18.85 -19.26
C SER A 340 -1.31 -20.00 -18.83
N GLN A 341 -0.58 -19.82 -17.72
CA GLN A 341 0.51 -20.71 -17.29
C GLN A 341 1.61 -20.88 -18.36
N ASP A 342 1.70 -19.97 -19.35
CA ASP A 342 2.78 -19.96 -20.33
C ASP A 342 3.90 -19.03 -19.85
N PHE A 343 4.84 -19.60 -19.10
CA PHE A 343 5.95 -18.87 -18.48
C PHE A 343 7.07 -18.59 -19.49
N LYS A 344 6.79 -17.72 -20.45
CA LYS A 344 7.77 -17.22 -21.43
C LYS A 344 7.94 -15.73 -21.30
N GLU A 345 9.19 -15.30 -21.45
CA GLU A 345 9.47 -13.88 -21.41
C GLU A 345 8.88 -13.18 -22.65
N PRO A 346 8.11 -12.10 -22.49
CA PRO A 346 7.60 -11.34 -23.61
C PRO A 346 8.75 -10.69 -24.37
N LYS A 347 8.75 -10.84 -25.70
CA LYS A 347 9.75 -10.18 -26.54
C LYS A 347 9.48 -8.68 -26.55
N LEU A 348 10.49 -7.89 -26.16
CA LEU A 348 10.45 -6.45 -26.36
C LEU A 348 10.47 -6.15 -27.86
N ASP A 349 9.41 -5.51 -28.36
CA ASP A 349 9.36 -5.10 -29.75
C ASP A 349 10.48 -4.10 -30.05
N SER A 350 11.35 -4.46 -30.99
CA SER A 350 12.45 -3.62 -31.46
C SER A 350 11.99 -2.23 -31.90
N GLN A 351 10.77 -2.11 -32.43
CA GLN A 351 10.22 -0.83 -32.87
C GLN A 351 9.96 0.14 -31.73
N VAL A 352 9.73 -0.35 -30.50
CA VAL A 352 9.66 0.50 -29.33
C VAL A 352 10.98 1.26 -29.17
N VAL A 353 12.11 0.56 -29.29
CA VAL A 353 13.44 1.15 -29.11
C VAL A 353 13.88 1.97 -30.32
N THR A 354 13.55 1.54 -31.54
CA THR A 354 14.08 2.16 -32.77
C THR A 354 13.17 3.23 -33.39
N LYS A 355 11.88 3.27 -33.04
CA LYS A 355 10.91 4.22 -33.62
C LYS A 355 10.19 5.02 -32.53
N PHE A 356 9.57 4.35 -31.56
CA PHE A 356 8.82 5.03 -30.50
C PHE A 356 9.72 5.90 -29.61
N LEU A 357 10.82 5.36 -29.07
CA LEU A 357 11.70 6.14 -28.19
C LEU A 357 12.32 7.36 -28.90
N PRO A 358 12.82 7.27 -30.15
CA PRO A 358 13.24 8.46 -30.89
C PRO A 358 12.11 9.48 -31.10
N ALA A 359 10.89 9.04 -31.40
CA ALA A 359 9.75 9.94 -31.56
C ALA A 359 9.39 10.63 -30.22
N LEU A 360 9.41 9.89 -29.11
CA LEU A 360 9.22 10.43 -27.77
C LEU A 360 10.35 11.39 -27.39
N MET A 361 11.61 11.08 -27.71
CA MET A 361 12.74 11.98 -27.50
C MET A 361 12.61 13.27 -28.32
N SER A 362 12.11 13.19 -29.56
CA SER A 362 11.84 14.39 -30.37
C SER A 362 10.81 15.29 -29.67
N LEU A 363 9.72 14.70 -29.16
CA LEU A 363 8.72 15.40 -28.37
C LEU A 363 9.33 16.03 -27.10
N MET A 364 10.22 15.29 -26.42
CA MET A 364 10.95 15.78 -25.24
C MET A 364 11.90 16.94 -25.56
N VAL A 365 12.54 16.93 -26.74
CA VAL A 365 13.40 18.02 -27.20
C VAL A 365 12.57 19.26 -27.50
N ASP A 366 11.45 19.13 -28.22
CA ASP A 366 10.54 20.26 -28.48
C ASP A 366 10.10 20.94 -27.17
N ASP A 367 9.73 20.13 -26.16
CA ASP A 367 9.30 20.65 -24.86
C ASP A 367 10.45 21.34 -24.10
N GLN A 368 11.67 20.80 -24.15
CA GLN A 368 12.86 21.43 -23.58
C GLN A 368 13.24 22.75 -24.27
N VAL A 369 13.17 22.79 -25.60
CA VAL A 369 13.42 23.99 -26.40
C VAL A 369 12.38 25.06 -26.07
N ARG A 370 11.10 24.71 -26.02
CA ARG A 370 10.02 25.63 -25.62
C ARG A 370 10.23 26.19 -24.21
N HIS A 371 10.64 25.35 -23.26
CA HIS A 371 10.96 25.80 -21.90
C HIS A 371 12.19 26.71 -21.83
N LEU A 372 13.17 26.51 -22.70
CA LEU A 372 14.31 27.42 -22.81
C LEU A 372 13.88 28.77 -23.41
N HIS A 373 13.07 28.75 -24.48
CA HIS A 373 12.57 29.95 -25.15
C HIS A 373 11.72 30.82 -24.22
N SER A 374 10.90 30.20 -23.34
CA SER A 374 10.08 30.95 -22.38
C SER A 374 10.91 31.74 -21.35
N LYS A 375 12.21 31.46 -21.23
CA LYS A 375 13.15 32.16 -20.34
C LYS A 375 13.99 33.23 -21.03
N LEU A 376 14.00 33.29 -22.37
CA LEU A 376 14.75 34.31 -23.13
C LEU A 376 14.10 35.70 -22.99
N PRO A 377 14.82 36.81 -23.21
CA PRO A 377 14.23 38.16 -23.30
C PRO A 377 13.20 38.28 -24.45
N PRO A 378 12.18 39.15 -24.35
CA PRO A 378 11.12 39.30 -25.37
C PRO A 378 11.65 39.52 -26.80
N ASP A 379 12.67 40.35 -26.95
CA ASP A 379 13.26 40.72 -28.24
C ASP A 379 13.99 39.53 -28.92
N GLU A 380 14.53 38.60 -28.12
CA GLU A 380 15.16 37.36 -28.59
C GLU A 380 14.15 36.23 -28.84
N ARG A 381 12.94 36.33 -28.27
CA ARG A 381 11.85 35.35 -28.51
C ARG A 381 11.28 35.47 -29.91
N GLU A 382 11.04 36.67 -30.41
CA GLU A 382 10.43 36.90 -31.73
C GLU A 382 11.34 36.42 -32.88
N SER A 383 12.65 36.56 -32.72
CA SER A 383 13.65 36.06 -33.68
C SER A 383 13.84 34.53 -33.62
N ALA A 384 13.59 33.90 -32.46
CA ALA A 384 13.68 32.45 -32.29
C ALA A 384 12.39 31.70 -32.67
N ILE A 385 11.21 32.29 -32.47
CA ILE A 385 9.89 31.70 -32.80
C ILE A 385 9.67 31.58 -34.31
N THR A 386 10.30 32.43 -35.12
CA THR A 386 10.13 32.46 -36.58
C THR A 386 10.80 31.29 -37.33
N THR A 387 11.53 30.40 -36.64
CA THR A 387 12.32 29.35 -37.30
C THR A 387 11.74 27.93 -37.17
N ILE A 388 11.15 27.52 -36.04
CA ILE A 388 10.48 26.21 -35.85
C ILE A 388 9.37 26.30 -34.79
N GLU A 389 8.14 25.87 -35.11
CA GLU A 389 7.01 25.82 -34.18
C GLU A 389 7.07 24.57 -33.28
N HIS A 390 7.66 24.70 -32.09
CA HIS A 390 7.80 23.59 -31.11
C HIS A 390 6.55 23.35 -30.23
N SER A 391 5.38 23.77 -30.71
CA SER A 391 4.09 23.67 -30.00
C SER A 391 3.06 22.80 -30.75
N GLY A 392 3.47 22.14 -31.84
CA GLY A 392 2.61 21.24 -32.60
C GLY A 392 2.14 20.01 -31.81
N PRO A 393 1.23 19.19 -32.36
CA PRO A 393 0.73 17.99 -31.68
C PRO A 393 1.86 16.99 -31.35
N ALA A 394 1.53 15.96 -30.56
CA ALA A 394 2.43 14.82 -30.40
C ALA A 394 2.65 14.13 -31.76
N PRO A 395 3.85 13.57 -32.04
CA PRO A 395 4.08 12.88 -33.30
C PRO A 395 3.15 11.68 -33.49
N ASP A 396 2.60 11.47 -34.68
CA ASP A 396 1.69 10.35 -35.01
C ASP A 396 2.26 8.98 -34.62
N ALA A 397 3.59 8.83 -34.72
CA ALA A 397 4.27 7.61 -34.30
C ALA A 397 4.06 7.34 -32.79
N VAL A 398 4.12 8.37 -31.94
CA VAL A 398 3.88 8.22 -30.50
C VAL A 398 2.45 7.75 -30.28
N GLU A 399 1.46 8.37 -30.93
CA GLU A 399 0.04 7.99 -30.83
C GLU A 399 -0.20 6.53 -31.25
N ALA A 400 0.32 6.11 -32.41
CA ALA A 400 0.14 4.73 -32.88
C ALA A 400 0.73 3.70 -31.91
N TYR A 401 1.92 3.93 -31.37
CA TYR A 401 2.55 2.97 -30.45
C TYR A 401 1.87 2.90 -29.09
N ILE A 402 1.34 4.00 -28.54
CA ILE A 402 0.65 3.95 -27.24
C ILE A 402 -0.67 3.19 -27.28
N GLN A 403 -1.31 3.09 -28.45
CA GLN A 403 -2.54 2.32 -28.67
C GLN A 403 -2.27 0.81 -28.74
N GLU A 404 -1.10 0.40 -29.26
CA GLU A 404 -0.79 -1.02 -29.53
C GLU A 404 0.15 -1.66 -28.51
N ASN A 405 1.02 -0.87 -27.85
CA ASN A 405 2.11 -1.37 -27.03
C ASN A 405 2.05 -0.85 -25.58
N ALA A 406 1.89 -1.78 -24.63
CA ALA A 406 1.76 -1.47 -23.21
C ALA A 406 2.98 -0.73 -22.62
N VAL A 407 4.20 -1.04 -23.08
CA VAL A 407 5.42 -0.35 -22.62
C VAL A 407 5.42 1.09 -23.09
N ALA A 408 5.04 1.34 -24.34
CA ALA A 408 4.92 2.67 -24.89
C ALA A 408 3.85 3.50 -24.14
N SER A 409 2.68 2.91 -23.85
CA SER A 409 1.62 3.57 -23.07
C SER A 409 2.13 4.00 -21.70
N ILE A 410 2.81 3.12 -20.95
CA ILE A 410 3.38 3.45 -19.64
C ILE A 410 4.44 4.55 -19.76
N LEU A 411 5.34 4.49 -20.74
CA LEU A 411 6.33 5.56 -20.91
C LEU A 411 5.69 6.91 -21.22
N ALA A 412 4.66 6.96 -22.06
CA ALA A 412 3.90 8.19 -22.34
C ALA A 412 3.23 8.73 -21.07
N MET A 413 2.56 7.88 -20.30
CA MET A 413 1.97 8.26 -19.00
C MET A 413 3.03 8.87 -18.06
N TYR A 414 4.19 8.22 -17.90
CA TYR A 414 5.25 8.71 -17.03
C TYR A 414 5.96 9.95 -17.57
N TYR A 415 5.95 10.15 -18.89
CA TYR A 415 6.37 11.40 -19.49
C TYR A 415 5.39 12.54 -19.17
N THR A 416 4.07 12.30 -19.18
CA THR A 416 3.08 13.27 -18.71
C THR A 416 3.27 13.63 -17.24
N LEU A 417 3.59 12.65 -16.38
CA LEU A 417 3.94 12.95 -14.99
C LEU A 417 5.22 13.79 -14.89
N HIS A 418 6.16 13.62 -15.84
CA HIS A 418 7.37 14.42 -15.90
C HIS A 418 7.05 15.88 -16.30
N THR A 419 6.28 16.10 -17.36
CA THR A 419 5.89 17.47 -17.79
C THR A 419 5.04 18.16 -16.73
N ALA A 420 4.14 17.43 -16.05
CA ALA A 420 3.38 17.94 -14.91
C ALA A 420 4.27 18.37 -13.73
N ARG A 421 5.34 17.64 -13.41
CA ARG A 421 6.32 18.07 -12.38
C ARG A 421 7.04 19.36 -12.76
N GLN A 422 7.25 19.59 -14.05
CA GLN A 422 7.86 20.83 -14.56
C GLN A 422 6.85 21.99 -14.66
N LYS A 423 5.56 21.73 -14.42
CA LYS A 423 4.46 22.67 -14.64
C LYS A 423 4.39 23.16 -16.09
N ASP A 424 4.79 22.33 -17.06
CA ASP A 424 4.69 22.65 -18.48
C ASP A 424 3.28 22.35 -19.00
N ARG A 425 2.42 23.36 -18.97
CA ARG A 425 1.03 23.27 -19.45
C ARG A 425 0.93 22.72 -20.88
N VAL A 426 1.75 23.24 -21.79
CA VAL A 426 1.70 22.88 -23.22
C VAL A 426 2.13 21.43 -23.39
N GLY A 427 3.22 21.02 -22.72
CA GLY A 427 3.69 19.63 -22.75
C GLY A 427 2.67 18.65 -22.18
N ILE A 428 1.93 19.02 -21.13
CA ILE A 428 0.82 18.20 -20.60
C ILE A 428 -0.26 18.01 -21.67
N LEU A 429 -0.76 19.10 -22.27
CA LEU A 429 -1.86 19.04 -23.24
C LEU A 429 -1.49 18.22 -24.49
N ARG A 430 -0.26 18.36 -25.00
CA ARG A 430 0.22 17.59 -26.17
C ARG A 430 0.13 16.09 -25.95
N VAL A 431 0.59 15.60 -24.81
CA VAL A 431 0.57 14.16 -24.49
C VAL A 431 -0.83 13.72 -24.08
N MET A 432 -1.56 14.56 -23.36
CA MET A 432 -2.91 14.27 -22.88
C MET A 432 -3.92 14.02 -24.01
N ALA A 433 -3.80 14.77 -25.11
CA ALA A 433 -4.63 14.58 -26.32
C ALA A 433 -4.60 13.14 -26.86
N ILE A 434 -3.48 12.43 -26.68
CA ILE A 434 -3.33 11.05 -27.16
C ILE A 434 -3.49 10.01 -26.03
N LEU A 435 -3.34 10.40 -24.75
CA LEU A 435 -3.36 9.48 -23.60
C LEU A 435 -4.68 8.74 -23.41
N ALA A 436 -5.81 9.33 -23.78
CA ALA A 436 -7.11 8.68 -23.68
C ALA A 436 -7.18 7.40 -24.53
N SER A 437 -6.35 7.31 -25.57
CA SER A 437 -6.27 6.14 -26.47
C SER A 437 -5.28 5.06 -26.02
N CYS A 438 -4.65 5.20 -24.84
CA CYS A 438 -3.70 4.22 -24.33
C CYS A 438 -4.28 2.80 -24.31
N LYS A 439 -3.48 1.83 -24.75
CA LYS A 439 -3.83 0.41 -24.76
C LYS A 439 -4.42 -0.04 -23.43
N ASP A 440 -5.50 -0.81 -23.49
CA ASP A 440 -6.22 -1.37 -22.33
C ASP A 440 -6.66 -0.31 -21.31
N ASP A 441 -6.87 0.95 -21.74
CA ASP A 441 -7.31 2.05 -20.89
C ASP A 441 -6.37 2.36 -19.70
N ARG A 442 -5.07 2.01 -19.82
CA ARG A 442 -4.07 2.14 -18.73
C ARG A 442 -3.93 3.55 -18.17
N ALA A 443 -4.22 4.56 -18.99
CA ALA A 443 -4.18 5.95 -18.54
C ALA A 443 -5.20 6.25 -17.43
N TYR A 444 -6.15 5.34 -17.15
CA TYR A 444 -7.14 5.46 -16.08
C TYR A 444 -6.85 4.58 -14.86
N GLU A 445 -5.65 4.00 -14.76
CA GLU A 445 -5.21 3.26 -13.57
C GLU A 445 -4.94 4.18 -12.37
N ASP A 446 -5.30 3.73 -11.17
CA ASP A 446 -5.29 4.57 -9.96
C ASP A 446 -3.92 5.16 -9.59
N PRO A 447 -2.79 4.41 -9.61
CA PRO A 447 -1.50 4.98 -9.20
C PRO A 447 -1.05 6.13 -10.12
N PHE A 448 -1.36 6.04 -11.42
CA PHE A 448 -1.08 7.10 -12.37
C PHE A 448 -2.01 8.29 -12.18
N LEU A 449 -3.34 8.08 -12.15
CA LEU A 449 -4.30 9.17 -11.94
C LEU A 449 -4.06 9.90 -10.64
N HIS A 450 -3.82 9.18 -9.54
CA HIS A 450 -3.48 9.76 -8.24
C HIS A 450 -2.28 10.70 -8.35
N SER A 451 -1.22 10.26 -9.03
CA SER A 451 0.00 11.04 -9.21
C SER A 451 -0.21 12.24 -10.14
N LEU A 452 -0.96 12.06 -11.23
CA LEU A 452 -1.28 13.12 -12.18
C LEU A 452 -2.09 14.23 -11.51
N ILE A 453 -3.18 13.87 -10.83
CA ILE A 453 -4.04 14.83 -10.11
C ILE A 453 -3.24 15.57 -9.03
N ALA A 454 -2.41 14.87 -8.26
CA ALA A 454 -1.56 15.49 -7.24
C ALA A 454 -0.57 16.52 -7.83
N LEU A 455 -0.07 16.28 -9.04
CA LEU A 455 0.85 17.20 -9.73
C LEU A 455 0.14 18.37 -10.43
N ILE A 456 -1.12 18.18 -10.84
CA ILE A 456 -1.93 19.22 -11.49
C ILE A 456 -2.55 20.18 -10.46
N ILE A 457 -2.89 19.74 -9.26
CA ILE A 457 -3.49 20.61 -8.22
C ILE A 457 -2.64 21.89 -7.95
N PRO A 458 -1.29 21.81 -7.83
CA PRO A 458 -0.44 23.00 -7.69
C PRO A 458 -0.38 23.93 -8.91
N MET A 459 -0.99 23.56 -10.04
CA MET A 459 -1.14 24.38 -11.25
C MET A 459 -2.54 25.04 -11.29
N SER A 460 -3.09 25.40 -10.13
CA SER A 460 -4.48 25.85 -9.98
C SER A 460 -4.82 27.10 -10.81
N ASP A 461 -3.84 27.96 -11.11
CA ASP A 461 -4.03 29.15 -11.95
C ASP A 461 -4.30 28.80 -13.43
N GLU A 462 -3.85 27.63 -13.92
CA GLU A 462 -4.08 27.21 -15.30
C GLU A 462 -5.54 26.86 -15.59
N PHE A 463 -6.33 26.59 -14.55
CA PHE A 463 -7.76 26.30 -14.66
C PHE A 463 -8.62 27.52 -15.01
N ALA A 464 -8.03 28.72 -15.03
CA ALA A 464 -8.67 29.89 -15.63
C ALA A 464 -8.67 29.82 -17.17
N ASN A 465 -7.76 29.04 -17.76
CA ASN A 465 -7.63 28.92 -19.21
C ASN A 465 -8.55 27.80 -19.75
N GLU A 466 -9.34 28.14 -20.77
CA GLU A 466 -10.34 27.23 -21.33
C GLU A 466 -9.74 26.06 -22.13
N ASP A 467 -8.62 26.30 -22.82
CA ASP A 467 -7.86 25.26 -23.54
C ASP A 467 -7.39 24.16 -22.57
N PHE A 468 -6.84 24.55 -21.43
CA PHE A 468 -6.39 23.61 -20.40
C PHE A 468 -7.55 22.81 -19.79
N CYS A 469 -8.66 23.47 -19.48
CA CYS A 469 -9.85 22.78 -18.97
C CYS A 469 -10.43 21.80 -19.99
N THR A 470 -10.47 22.18 -21.27
CA THR A 470 -11.04 21.34 -22.33
C THR A 470 -10.19 20.09 -22.54
N GLY A 471 -8.87 20.24 -22.67
CA GLY A 471 -7.98 19.07 -22.83
C GLY A 471 -7.99 18.13 -21.61
N LEU A 472 -8.03 18.67 -20.39
CA LEU A 472 -8.02 17.85 -19.17
C LEU A 472 -9.37 17.21 -18.86
N PHE A 473 -10.45 17.99 -18.81
CA PHE A 473 -11.76 17.48 -18.42
C PHE A 473 -12.47 16.81 -19.58
N ASP A 474 -12.61 17.51 -20.69
CA ASP A 474 -13.52 17.11 -21.77
C ASP A 474 -12.91 16.01 -22.64
N GLU A 475 -11.62 16.14 -22.99
CA GLU A 475 -10.93 15.17 -23.85
C GLU A 475 -10.38 13.97 -23.07
N PHE A 476 -9.81 14.18 -21.88
CA PHE A 476 -9.15 13.11 -21.13
C PHE A 476 -10.02 12.49 -20.03
N LEU A 477 -10.45 13.25 -19.02
CA LEU A 477 -11.15 12.68 -17.85
C LEU A 477 -12.57 12.21 -18.17
N PHE A 478 -13.31 12.92 -19.01
CA PHE A 478 -14.67 12.55 -19.42
C PHE A 478 -14.69 11.26 -20.24
N ALA A 479 -13.68 11.01 -21.06
CA ALA A 479 -13.52 9.73 -21.75
C ALA A 479 -13.40 8.54 -20.78
N GLY A 480 -12.99 8.78 -19.52
CA GLY A 480 -12.91 7.76 -18.47
C GLY A 480 -14.05 7.76 -17.44
N LEU A 481 -15.05 8.65 -17.56
CA LEU A 481 -16.02 8.93 -16.49
C LEU A 481 -16.96 7.75 -16.17
N THR A 482 -17.04 6.75 -17.04
CA THR A 482 -17.78 5.51 -16.77
C THR A 482 -17.17 4.69 -15.63
N ARG A 483 -15.94 5.01 -15.20
CA ARG A 483 -15.22 4.30 -14.14
C ARG A 483 -15.31 5.06 -12.82
N ASP A 484 -15.78 4.39 -11.77
CA ASP A 484 -15.92 4.93 -10.41
C ASP A 484 -14.64 5.63 -9.91
N ASN A 485 -13.48 5.08 -10.25
CA ASN A 485 -12.20 5.58 -9.79
C ASN A 485 -11.81 6.92 -10.45
N VAL A 486 -12.15 7.13 -11.73
CA VAL A 486 -11.96 8.40 -12.43
C VAL A 486 -12.84 9.48 -11.81
N THR A 487 -14.11 9.16 -11.53
CA THR A 487 -15.04 10.05 -10.82
C THR A 487 -14.47 10.48 -9.46
N ARG A 488 -13.90 9.55 -8.66
CA ARG A 488 -13.26 9.88 -7.38
C ARG A 488 -12.06 10.81 -7.53
N HIS A 489 -11.20 10.56 -8.51
CA HIS A 489 -10.04 11.41 -8.79
C HIS A 489 -10.44 12.80 -9.28
N MET A 490 -11.50 12.90 -10.08
CA MET A 490 -12.04 14.17 -10.55
C MET A 490 -12.70 14.97 -9.42
N LEU A 491 -13.45 14.33 -8.52
CA LEU A 491 -13.97 14.96 -7.31
C LEU A 491 -12.84 15.46 -6.40
N LYS A 492 -11.78 14.67 -6.23
CA LYS A 492 -10.56 15.08 -5.52
C LYS A 492 -9.91 16.29 -6.16
N LEU A 493 -9.82 16.35 -7.49
CA LEU A 493 -9.28 17.53 -8.17
C LEU A 493 -10.12 18.78 -7.88
N LEU A 494 -11.43 18.70 -8.11
CA LEU A 494 -12.38 19.80 -7.88
C LEU A 494 -12.37 20.31 -6.44
N TRP A 495 -12.17 19.42 -5.47
CA TRP A 495 -12.03 19.78 -4.06
C TRP A 495 -10.99 20.88 -3.81
N TYR A 496 -9.91 20.90 -4.58
CA TYR A 496 -8.84 21.89 -4.44
C TYR A 496 -8.96 23.07 -5.42
N ILE A 497 -9.48 22.86 -6.64
CA ILE A 497 -9.42 23.88 -7.70
C ILE A 497 -10.73 24.65 -7.94
N HIS A 498 -11.85 24.27 -7.29
CA HIS A 498 -13.17 24.86 -7.58
C HIS A 498 -13.22 26.39 -7.54
N GLN A 499 -12.38 27.05 -6.71
CA GLN A 499 -12.31 28.51 -6.63
C GLN A 499 -11.66 29.18 -7.86
N LYS A 500 -10.86 28.45 -8.62
CA LYS A 500 -10.11 28.94 -9.78
C LYS A 500 -10.80 28.62 -11.11
N LEU A 501 -11.89 27.85 -11.07
CA LEU A 501 -12.68 27.49 -12.26
C LEU A 501 -13.73 28.57 -12.57
N PRO A 502 -13.98 28.88 -13.86
CA PRO A 502 -15.14 29.66 -14.26
C PRO A 502 -16.45 29.03 -13.76
N GLN A 503 -17.38 29.84 -13.25
CA GLN A 503 -18.62 29.34 -12.63
C GLN A 503 -19.46 28.44 -13.56
N ALA A 504 -19.58 28.81 -14.84
CA ALA A 504 -20.29 27.99 -15.84
C ALA A 504 -19.63 26.61 -16.02
N ARG A 505 -18.29 26.56 -16.00
CA ARG A 505 -17.51 25.32 -16.10
C ARG A 505 -17.70 24.47 -14.85
N LEU A 506 -17.62 25.06 -13.66
CA LEU A 506 -17.85 24.38 -12.39
C LEU A 506 -19.26 23.75 -12.33
N MET A 507 -20.31 24.48 -12.73
CA MET A 507 -21.67 23.93 -12.79
C MET A 507 -21.80 22.74 -13.74
N THR A 508 -21.15 22.83 -14.91
CA THR A 508 -21.14 21.74 -15.90
C THR A 508 -20.45 20.50 -15.34
N LEU A 509 -19.28 20.67 -14.70
CA LEU A 509 -18.53 19.58 -14.08
C LEU A 509 -19.29 18.94 -12.91
N MET A 510 -19.91 19.75 -12.04
CA MET A 510 -20.74 19.25 -10.94
C MET A 510 -21.94 18.45 -11.45
N LYS A 511 -22.61 18.93 -12.52
CA LYS A 511 -23.71 18.20 -13.14
C LYS A 511 -23.25 16.87 -13.75
N ALA A 512 -22.11 16.86 -14.42
CA ALA A 512 -21.54 15.64 -15.02
C ALA A 512 -21.12 14.61 -13.96
N LEU A 513 -20.68 15.06 -12.79
CA LEU A 513 -20.24 14.21 -11.67
C LEU A 513 -21.37 13.80 -10.71
N GLN A 514 -22.61 14.17 -11.01
CA GLN A 514 -23.73 13.82 -10.15
C GLN A 514 -23.81 12.29 -10.01
N PRO A 515 -23.68 11.74 -8.78
CA PRO A 515 -23.57 10.31 -8.60
C PRO A 515 -24.89 9.62 -8.93
N THR A 516 -24.81 8.57 -9.73
CA THR A 516 -25.93 7.68 -10.08
C THR A 516 -26.05 6.54 -9.06
N ALA A 517 -27.17 5.82 -9.06
CA ALA A 517 -27.39 4.69 -8.14
C ALA A 517 -26.37 3.53 -8.28
N GLN A 518 -25.56 3.53 -9.33
CA GLN A 518 -24.51 2.52 -9.56
C GLN A 518 -23.20 2.84 -8.84
N HIS A 519 -23.00 4.09 -8.40
CA HIS A 519 -21.78 4.51 -7.74
C HIS A 519 -21.74 4.06 -6.28
N HIS A 520 -20.54 3.83 -5.77
CA HIS A 520 -20.34 3.55 -4.35
C HIS A 520 -20.76 4.72 -3.43
N GLU A 521 -21.24 4.39 -2.23
CA GLU A 521 -21.66 5.35 -1.20
C GLU A 521 -20.58 6.41 -0.87
N SER A 522 -19.30 6.04 -0.96
CA SER A 522 -18.19 6.98 -0.75
C SER A 522 -18.16 8.12 -1.77
N VAL A 523 -18.58 7.86 -3.02
CA VAL A 523 -18.68 8.87 -4.09
C VAL A 523 -19.82 9.83 -3.77
N HIS A 524 -20.98 9.30 -3.34
CA HIS A 524 -22.12 10.11 -2.91
C HIS A 524 -21.74 11.06 -1.78
N LYS A 525 -21.11 10.54 -0.72
CA LYS A 525 -20.65 11.35 0.42
C LYS A 525 -19.65 12.43 0.00
N LEU A 526 -18.68 12.08 -0.86
CA LEU A 526 -17.69 13.05 -1.35
C LEU A 526 -18.33 14.15 -2.20
N TYR A 527 -19.25 13.78 -3.10
CA TYR A 527 -19.99 14.74 -3.92
C TYR A 527 -20.82 15.70 -3.07
N GLU A 528 -21.58 15.19 -2.09
CA GLU A 528 -22.37 16.03 -1.18
C GLU A 528 -21.50 17.00 -0.37
N ASN A 529 -20.35 16.52 0.12
CA ASN A 529 -19.39 17.37 0.84
C ASN A 529 -18.79 18.46 -0.05
N LEU A 530 -18.45 18.12 -1.30
CA LEU A 530 -17.96 19.07 -2.28
C LEU A 530 -19.05 20.11 -2.63
N GLN A 531 -20.29 19.66 -2.84
CA GLN A 531 -21.43 20.54 -3.12
C GLN A 531 -21.66 21.54 -1.98
N LYS A 532 -21.63 21.08 -0.73
CA LYS A 532 -21.70 21.96 0.45
C LYS A 532 -20.57 22.98 0.44
N ARG A 533 -19.33 22.54 0.20
CA ARG A 533 -18.14 23.39 0.16
C ARG A 533 -18.21 24.47 -0.93
N VAL A 534 -18.70 24.14 -2.11
CA VAL A 534 -18.94 25.10 -3.19
C VAL A 534 -20.06 26.07 -2.81
N GLY A 535 -21.12 25.58 -2.18
CA GLY A 535 -22.27 26.38 -1.75
C GLY A 535 -21.95 27.43 -0.67
N THR A 536 -21.15 27.08 0.35
CA THR A 536 -20.75 28.05 1.40
C THR A 536 -19.97 29.24 0.86
N LEU A 537 -19.12 29.02 -0.15
CA LEU A 537 -18.33 30.09 -0.78
C LEU A 537 -19.17 31.02 -1.66
N THR A 538 -20.33 30.57 -2.15
CA THR A 538 -21.22 31.42 -2.96
C THR A 538 -21.97 32.47 -2.11
N GLN A 539 -22.03 32.26 -0.79
CA GLN A 539 -22.65 33.19 0.17
C GLN A 539 -21.67 34.21 0.78
N GLU A 540 -20.35 34.01 0.64
CA GLU A 540 -19.30 34.90 1.19
C GLU A 540 -18.73 35.92 0.19
N ALA A 541 -19.30 36.06 -1.02
CA ALA A 541 -18.94 37.16 -1.90
C ALA A 541 -19.35 38.50 -1.24
N PRO A 542 -18.46 39.50 -1.13
CA PRO A 542 -18.84 40.78 -0.53
C PRO A 542 -19.97 41.40 -1.37
N ALA A 543 -21.08 41.73 -0.73
CA ALA A 543 -22.04 42.66 -1.31
C ALA A 543 -21.27 43.91 -1.75
N GLU A 544 -21.41 44.31 -3.01
CA GLU A 544 -20.90 45.59 -3.49
C GLU A 544 -21.30 46.66 -2.47
N PRO A 545 -20.36 47.50 -2.00
CA PRO A 545 -20.74 48.61 -1.16
C PRO A 545 -21.66 49.50 -2.00
N MET A 546 -22.95 49.55 -1.64
CA MET A 546 -23.82 50.64 -2.05
C MET A 546 -23.07 51.94 -1.75
N GLU A 547 -22.81 52.73 -2.78
CA GLU A 547 -22.31 54.09 -2.64
C GLU A 547 -23.32 54.88 -1.78
N THR A 548 -23.05 54.96 -0.48
CA THR A 548 -23.67 55.96 0.38
C THR A 548 -22.86 57.24 0.23
N ASP A 549 -23.40 58.16 -0.54
CA ASP A 549 -22.91 59.51 -0.74
C ASP A 549 -22.84 60.24 0.61
N PHE A 550 -21.62 60.46 1.12
CA PHE A 550 -21.37 61.29 2.30
C PHE A 550 -20.56 62.51 1.85
N ASP A 551 -21.29 63.59 1.59
CA ASP A 551 -20.73 64.91 1.31
C ASP A 551 -20.06 65.44 2.59
N SER A 552 -18.72 65.64 2.56
CA SER A 552 -17.94 66.08 3.71
C SER A 552 -17.18 67.38 3.39
N PRO A 553 -17.36 68.47 4.17
CA PRO A 553 -16.90 69.80 3.81
C PRO A 553 -15.48 70.07 4.31
N LEU A 554 -14.46 69.43 3.70
CA LEU A 554 -13.05 69.69 4.04
C LEU A 554 -12.11 69.71 2.82
N LYS A 555 -12.58 70.15 1.65
CA LYS A 555 -11.72 70.44 0.49
C LYS A 555 -11.57 71.94 0.27
N SER A 556 -10.72 72.58 1.06
CA SER A 556 -10.18 73.90 0.72
C SER A 556 -8.84 74.17 1.38
N VAL A 557 -7.79 73.44 0.97
CA VAL A 557 -6.40 73.91 1.13
C VAL A 557 -5.58 73.48 -0.10
N PRO A 558 -5.02 74.41 -0.88
CA PRO A 558 -4.12 74.07 -1.99
C PRO A 558 -2.69 73.85 -1.48
N THR A 559 -2.04 72.78 -1.94
CA THR A 559 -0.61 72.50 -1.70
C THR A 559 0.26 73.09 -2.82
N PRO A 560 1.46 73.63 -2.54
CA PRO A 560 2.32 74.25 -3.56
C PRO A 560 3.14 73.22 -4.35
N GLY A 561 3.38 73.51 -5.64
CA GLY A 561 4.11 72.65 -6.57
C GLY A 561 5.64 72.66 -6.41
N PRO A 562 6.36 71.67 -6.98
CA PRO A 562 7.78 71.46 -6.76
C PRO A 562 8.66 72.34 -7.67
N HIS A 563 9.69 72.96 -7.07
CA HIS A 563 10.77 73.62 -7.79
C HIS A 563 11.86 72.61 -8.17
N TYR A 564 12.19 72.56 -9.46
CA TYR A 564 13.41 71.95 -10.00
C TYR A 564 14.63 72.83 -9.69
N VAL A 565 15.76 72.21 -9.35
CA VAL A 565 17.07 72.86 -9.38
C VAL A 565 18.06 71.94 -10.09
N SER A 566 18.74 72.54 -11.07
CA SER A 566 19.83 72.04 -11.91
C SER A 566 21.10 71.69 -11.15
#